data_AF-A0A3E1YES9-F1
#
_entry.id   AF-A0A3E1YES9-F1
#
_cell.length_a   1.000
_cell.length_b   1.000
_cell.length_c   1.000
_cell.angle_alpha   90.00
_cell.angle_beta   90.00
_cell.angle_gamma   90.00
#
_symmetry.space_group_name_H-M   'P 1'
#
loop_
_entity.id
_entity.type
_entity.pdbx_description
1 polymer ?
#
loop_
_entity_poly.entity_id
_entity_poly.type
_entity_poly.pdbx_seq_one_letter_code
_entity_poly.pdbx_strand_id
1 'polypeptide(L)'
;MVSEILFLVLLLLVGLVFLLLTCKFWNNEIFFYPLLTSGFILLLPISFYHTFLKAILIPLVTYQYWNFPSSGDIPAVSDQELKDPVIIGFKIQKSNRGGAYTLFRAKAPIKMDLGDLFYHFVSDYNDRHPGTPIDSVTIEGTPTQWLFYSNGYYFSKRVLDPWKAVFMNQLKENSIVICKRIL
;
A
#
# COMPACT_ATOMS: atom_id res chain seq x y z
N MET A 1 -28.71 -7.76 -7.91
CA MET A 1 -28.49 -7.50 -6.46
C MET A 1 -29.80 -7.40 -5.68
N VAL A 2 -30.61 -6.34 -5.81
CA VAL A 2 -31.83 -6.18 -4.98
C VAL A 2 -32.86 -7.29 -5.22
N SER A 3 -33.08 -7.67 -6.49
CA SER A 3 -33.99 -8.76 -6.88
C SER A 3 -33.53 -10.14 -6.38
N GLU A 4 -32.25 -10.44 -6.44
CA GLU A 4 -31.66 -11.71 -5.97
C GLU A 4 -31.73 -11.83 -4.44
N ILE A 5 -31.45 -10.73 -3.72
CA ILE A 5 -31.57 -10.68 -2.26
C ILE A 5 -33.03 -10.89 -1.85
N LEU A 6 -33.98 -10.24 -2.52
CA LEU A 6 -35.41 -10.38 -2.24
C LEU A 6 -35.90 -11.81 -2.49
N PHE A 7 -35.48 -12.42 -3.60
CA PHE A 7 -35.76 -13.83 -3.89
C PHE A 7 -35.21 -14.76 -2.82
N LEU A 8 -34.00 -14.50 -2.34
CA LEU A 8 -33.35 -15.33 -1.34
C LEU A 8 -33.98 -15.18 0.05
N VAL A 9 -34.38 -13.97 0.43
CA VAL A 9 -35.17 -13.73 1.65
C VAL A 9 -36.50 -14.49 1.58
N LEU A 10 -37.18 -14.46 0.43
CA LEU A 10 -38.42 -15.20 0.23
C LEU A 10 -38.19 -16.72 0.33
N LEU A 11 -37.14 -17.24 -0.29
CA LEU A 11 -36.77 -18.67 -0.22
C LEU A 11 -36.45 -19.08 1.22
N LEU A 12 -35.74 -18.24 1.97
CA LEU A 12 -35.44 -18.47 3.38
C LEU A 12 -36.71 -18.47 4.25
N LEU A 13 -37.64 -17.54 4.03
CA LEU A 13 -38.92 -17.50 4.74
C LEU A 13 -39.75 -18.77 4.46
N VAL A 14 -39.85 -19.17 3.19
CA VAL A 14 -40.53 -20.42 2.81
C VAL A 14 -39.86 -21.64 3.45
N GLY A 15 -38.52 -21.71 3.40
CA GLY A 15 -37.74 -22.77 4.03
C GLY A 15 -37.97 -22.85 5.55
N LEU A 16 -37.97 -21.71 6.25
CA LEU A 16 -38.26 -21.65 7.68
C LEU A 16 -39.67 -22.14 8.02
N VAL A 17 -40.68 -21.80 7.21
CA VAL A 17 -42.04 -22.29 7.40
C VAL A 17 -42.08 -23.83 7.29
N PHE A 18 -41.41 -24.41 6.29
CA PHE A 18 -41.32 -25.86 6.17
C PHE A 18 -40.60 -26.51 7.35
N LEU A 19 -39.48 -25.95 7.81
CA LEU A 19 -38.75 -26.46 8.98
C LEU A 19 -39.60 -26.39 10.27
N LEU A 20 -40.37 -25.32 10.46
CA LEU A 20 -41.31 -25.21 11.57
C LEU A 20 -42.41 -26.27 11.52
N LEU A 21 -42.97 -26.54 10.34
CA LEU A 21 -43.96 -27.60 10.13
C LEU A 21 -43.38 -28.98 10.45
N THR A 22 -42.15 -29.27 10.00
CA THR A 22 -41.47 -30.55 10.30
C THR A 22 -41.18 -30.71 11.79
N CYS A 23 -40.72 -29.66 12.48
CA CYS A 23 -40.52 -29.68 13.93
C CYS A 23 -41.83 -29.93 14.69
N LYS A 24 -42.92 -29.27 14.28
CA LYS A 24 -44.24 -29.45 14.88
C LYS A 24 -44.79 -30.85 14.65
N PHE A 25 -44.55 -31.42 13.47
CA PHE A 25 -44.97 -32.79 13.14
C PHE A 25 -44.24 -33.85 13.97
N TRP A 26 -42.94 -33.68 14.20
CA TRP A 26 -42.14 -34.66 14.98
C TRP A 26 -42.30 -34.47 16.50
N ASN A 27 -42.94 -33.39 16.97
CA ASN A 27 -43.15 -33.07 18.39
C ASN A 27 -41.85 -33.12 19.22
N ASN A 28 -40.74 -32.67 18.62
CA ASN A 28 -39.40 -32.83 19.19
C ASN A 28 -38.77 -31.47 19.49
N GLU A 29 -38.99 -30.97 20.71
CA GLU A 29 -38.59 -29.61 21.09
C GLU A 29 -37.07 -29.41 21.14
N ILE A 30 -36.31 -30.50 21.30
CA ILE A 30 -34.84 -30.48 21.42
C ILE A 30 -34.18 -29.99 20.11
N PHE A 31 -34.76 -30.35 18.95
CA PHE A 31 -34.18 -30.02 17.64
C PHE A 31 -34.70 -28.70 17.05
N PHE A 32 -35.63 -28.02 17.74
CA PHE A 32 -36.29 -26.82 17.23
C PHE A 32 -35.30 -25.69 16.93
N TYR A 33 -34.48 -25.31 17.91
CA TYR A 33 -33.54 -24.19 17.77
C TYR A 33 -32.38 -24.50 16.80
N PRO A 34 -31.71 -25.68 16.85
CA PRO A 34 -30.66 -26.02 15.89
C PRO A 34 -31.14 -26.08 14.44
N LEU A 35 -32.37 -26.57 14.22
CA LEU A 35 -32.92 -26.67 12.88
C LEU A 35 -33.26 -25.29 12.30
N LEU A 36 -33.82 -24.39 13.12
CA LEU A 36 -34.08 -23.01 12.73
C LEU A 36 -32.79 -22.23 12.40
N THR A 37 -31.74 -22.41 13.20
CA THR A 37 -30.46 -21.72 12.94
C THR A 37 -29.74 -22.26 11.71
N SER A 38 -29.95 -23.53 11.34
CA SER A 38 -29.39 -24.12 10.13
C SER A 38 -29.87 -23.43 8.84
N GLY A 39 -31.06 -22.82 8.84
CA GLY A 39 -31.60 -22.09 7.69
C GLY A 39 -30.74 -20.89 7.27
N PHE A 40 -29.98 -20.30 8.19
CA PHE A 40 -29.06 -19.20 7.88
C PHE A 40 -27.88 -19.62 7.00
N ILE A 41 -27.55 -20.92 6.94
CA ILE A 41 -26.45 -21.41 6.09
C ILE A 41 -26.71 -21.16 4.60
N LEU A 42 -27.98 -21.05 4.20
CA LEU A 42 -28.39 -20.75 2.83
C LEU A 42 -27.98 -19.34 2.37
N LEU A 43 -27.71 -18.43 3.30
CA LEU A 43 -27.24 -17.07 2.99
C LEU A 43 -25.75 -17.03 2.62
N LEU A 44 -24.95 -18.02 3.06
CA LEU A 44 -23.49 -17.97 2.94
C LEU A 44 -23.02 -17.97 1.48
N PRO A 45 -23.43 -18.88 0.58
CA PRO A 45 -22.86 -18.97 -0.76
C PRO A 45 -23.04 -17.69 -1.58
N ILE A 46 -24.21 -17.05 -1.49
CA ILE A 46 -24.51 -15.80 -2.20
C ILE A 46 -23.72 -14.63 -1.60
N SER A 47 -23.61 -14.56 -0.28
CA SER A 47 -22.82 -13.53 0.41
C SER A 47 -21.35 -13.62 0.02
N PHE A 48 -20.79 -14.83 -0.04
CA PHE A 48 -19.44 -15.06 -0.52
C PHE A 48 -19.27 -14.67 -1.99
N TYR A 49 -20.21 -15.04 -2.87
CA TYR A 49 -20.15 -14.70 -4.29
C TYR A 49 -20.12 -13.18 -4.53
N HIS A 50 -21.01 -12.42 -3.89
CA HIS A 50 -21.01 -10.96 -4.03
C HIS A 50 -19.80 -10.29 -3.39
N THR A 51 -19.32 -10.82 -2.25
CA THR A 51 -18.10 -10.33 -1.62
C THR A 51 -16.90 -10.53 -2.54
N PHE A 52 -16.80 -11.70 -3.17
CA PHE A 52 -15.76 -12.03 -4.13
C PHE A 52 -15.80 -11.13 -5.37
N LEU A 53 -16.98 -10.93 -5.98
CA LEU A 53 -17.12 -10.03 -7.13
C LEU A 53 -16.71 -8.60 -6.79
N LYS A 54 -17.11 -8.10 -5.61
CA LYS A 54 -16.67 -6.78 -5.14
C LYS A 54 -15.16 -6.73 -4.88
N ALA A 55 -14.57 -7.81 -4.37
CA ALA A 55 -13.14 -7.89 -4.13
C ALA A 55 -12.34 -7.83 -5.44
N ILE A 56 -12.80 -8.48 -6.51
CA ILE A 56 -12.15 -8.40 -7.84
C ILE A 56 -12.28 -7.01 -8.45
N LEU A 57 -13.37 -6.28 -8.18
CA LEU A 57 -13.56 -4.91 -8.65
C LEU A 57 -12.65 -3.88 -7.97
N ILE A 58 -11.97 -4.24 -6.87
CA ILE A 58 -11.02 -3.33 -6.22
C ILE A 58 -9.86 -3.09 -7.20
N PRO A 59 -9.67 -1.85 -7.68
CA PRO A 59 -8.58 -1.56 -8.60
C PRO A 59 -7.24 -1.83 -7.90
N LEU A 60 -6.28 -2.36 -8.66
CA LEU A 60 -4.91 -2.48 -8.17
C LEU A 60 -4.39 -1.08 -7.82
N VAL A 61 -3.74 -0.96 -6.67
CA VAL A 61 -3.12 0.30 -6.22
C VAL A 61 -2.08 0.71 -7.27
N THR A 62 -2.31 1.83 -7.95
CA THR A 62 -1.33 2.40 -8.87
C THR A 62 -0.24 3.09 -8.08
N TYR A 63 0.98 2.57 -8.19
CA TYR A 63 2.15 3.16 -7.55
C TYR A 63 2.75 4.21 -8.49
N GLN A 64 2.87 5.43 -7.99
CA GLN A 64 3.63 6.47 -8.66
C GLN A 64 5.13 6.15 -8.52
N TYR A 65 5.80 5.98 -9.65
CA TYR A 65 7.24 5.77 -9.73
C TYR A 65 7.94 7.08 -10.07
N TRP A 66 9.10 7.29 -9.48
CA TRP A 66 9.96 8.43 -9.78
C TRP A 66 11.16 7.98 -10.58
N ASN A 67 11.42 8.63 -11.71
CA ASN A 67 12.58 8.33 -12.54
C ASN A 67 13.77 9.16 -12.06
N PHE A 68 14.94 8.54 -11.90
CA PHE A 68 16.16 9.26 -11.61
C PHE A 68 16.51 10.16 -12.83
N PRO A 69 16.51 11.49 -12.70
CA PRO A 69 16.75 12.39 -13.82
C PRO A 69 18.21 12.29 -14.29
N SER A 70 18.42 12.45 -15.60
CA SER A 70 19.75 12.66 -16.16
C SER A 70 20.32 13.99 -15.66
N SER A 71 21.63 14.02 -15.40
CA SER A 71 22.35 15.20 -14.90
C SER A 71 22.08 16.43 -15.80
N GLY A 72 21.16 17.30 -15.38
CA GLY A 72 20.78 18.50 -16.13
C GLY A 72 19.39 19.07 -15.87
N ASP A 73 18.42 18.25 -15.45
CA ASP A 73 16.99 18.64 -15.46
C ASP A 73 16.42 19.14 -14.12
N ILE A 74 17.23 19.28 -13.07
CA ILE A 74 16.71 19.62 -11.73
C ILE A 74 16.94 21.10 -11.44
N PRO A 75 15.90 21.86 -11.04
CA PRO A 75 16.06 23.24 -10.64
C PRO A 75 17.02 23.36 -9.45
N ALA A 76 17.85 24.40 -9.45
CA ALA A 76 18.69 24.72 -8.31
C ALA A 76 17.81 24.95 -7.07
N VAL A 77 18.13 24.25 -5.97
CA VAL A 77 17.41 24.37 -4.70
C VAL A 77 17.40 25.84 -4.26
N SER A 78 16.21 26.39 -4.02
CA SER A 78 16.08 27.79 -3.59
C SER A 78 16.46 27.91 -2.11
N ASP A 79 17.18 28.96 -1.72
CA ASP A 79 17.57 29.22 -0.31
C ASP A 79 16.36 29.28 0.65
N GLN A 80 15.16 29.55 0.12
CA GLN A 80 13.91 29.55 0.90
C GLN A 80 13.40 28.15 1.25
N GLU A 81 13.78 27.14 0.48
CA GLU A 81 13.42 25.73 0.66
C GLU A 81 14.26 25.07 1.75
N LEU A 82 15.46 25.59 2.02
CA LEU A 82 16.39 25.07 3.04
C LEU A 82 15.97 25.32 4.51
N LYS A 83 14.85 26.02 4.75
CA LYS A 83 14.41 26.36 6.11
C LYS A 83 13.80 25.15 6.83
N ASP A 84 14.14 25.01 8.11
CA ASP A 84 13.66 23.97 9.04
C ASP A 84 13.94 22.53 8.57
N PRO A 85 15.21 22.06 8.58
CA PRO A 85 15.54 20.70 8.17
C PRO A 85 15.11 19.67 9.23
N VAL A 86 14.47 18.59 8.78
CA VAL A 86 14.16 17.39 9.58
C VAL A 86 15.13 16.26 9.25
N ILE A 87 15.47 15.42 10.22
CA ILE A 87 16.30 14.24 9.96
C ILE A 87 15.40 13.07 9.57
N ILE A 88 15.52 12.61 8.33
CA ILE A 88 14.82 11.41 7.84
C ILE A 88 15.80 10.30 7.51
N GLY A 89 15.34 9.06 7.65
CA GLY A 89 16.09 7.86 7.33
C GLY A 89 15.72 7.29 5.96
N PHE A 90 16.64 7.21 5.02
CA PHE A 90 16.47 6.48 3.77
C PHE A 90 17.00 5.06 3.90
N LYS A 91 16.14 4.07 3.70
CA LYS A 91 16.52 2.66 3.64
C LYS A 91 16.66 2.24 2.18
N ILE A 92 17.90 2.11 1.73
CA ILE A 92 18.26 1.92 0.31
C ILE A 92 19.09 0.64 0.15
N GLN A 93 18.89 -0.05 -0.97
CA GLN A 93 19.75 -1.14 -1.42
C GLN A 93 20.77 -0.59 -2.42
N LYS A 94 22.07 -0.72 -2.12
CA LYS A 94 23.13 -0.12 -2.95
C LYS A 94 23.26 -0.77 -4.33
N SER A 95 23.33 -2.11 -4.36
CA SER A 95 23.58 -2.90 -5.57
C SER A 95 22.29 -3.41 -6.22
N ASN A 96 22.27 -3.39 -7.56
CA ASN A 96 21.22 -4.00 -8.36
C ASN A 96 21.13 -5.53 -8.18
N ARG A 97 22.25 -6.22 -7.92
CA ARG A 97 22.33 -7.69 -7.86
C ARG A 97 21.89 -8.30 -6.53
N GLY A 98 21.22 -7.52 -5.68
CA GLY A 98 20.76 -7.99 -4.37
C GLY A 98 21.83 -7.79 -3.29
N GLY A 99 21.70 -6.72 -2.52
CA GLY A 99 22.46 -6.47 -1.28
C GLY A 99 21.57 -6.25 -0.06
N ALA A 100 22.18 -6.13 1.12
CA ALA A 100 21.44 -5.74 2.32
C ALA A 100 20.96 -4.28 2.24
N TYR A 101 19.78 -4.02 2.81
CA TYR A 101 19.29 -2.64 2.95
C TYR A 101 20.15 -1.89 3.96
N THR A 102 20.68 -0.74 3.55
CA THR A 102 21.42 0.18 4.42
C THR A 102 20.53 1.35 4.79
N LEU A 103 20.53 1.74 6.07
CA LEU A 103 19.83 2.92 6.55
C LEU A 103 20.79 4.11 6.55
N PHE A 104 20.45 5.14 5.78
CA PHE A 104 21.14 6.42 5.76
C PHE A 104 20.28 7.48 6.42
N ARG A 105 20.88 8.35 7.22
CA ARG A 105 20.17 9.50 7.79
C ARG A 105 20.60 10.75 7.07
N ALA A 106 19.63 11.52 6.57
CA ALA A 106 19.85 12.74 5.83
C ALA A 106 19.06 13.89 6.46
N LYS A 107 19.60 15.10 6.38
CA LYS A 107 18.87 16.32 6.71
C LYS A 107 18.04 16.71 5.50
N ALA A 108 16.74 16.73 5.68
CA ALA A 108 15.74 16.98 4.65
C ALA A 108 15.03 18.29 4.94
N PRO A 109 15.12 19.29 4.06
CA PRO A 109 14.31 20.49 4.19
C PRO A 109 12.82 20.15 4.04
N ILE A 110 11.97 20.63 4.96
CA ILE A 110 10.55 20.27 5.05
C ILE A 110 9.78 20.61 3.76
N LYS A 111 10.17 21.70 3.08
CA LYS A 111 9.49 22.25 1.90
C LYS A 111 9.94 21.65 0.57
N MET A 112 11.04 20.90 0.58
CA MET A 112 11.60 20.30 -0.63
C MET A 112 10.79 19.07 -1.05
N ASP A 113 10.64 18.87 -2.36
CA ASP A 113 10.01 17.66 -2.91
C ASP A 113 10.84 16.41 -2.61
N LEU A 114 10.16 15.30 -2.34
CA LEU A 114 10.80 14.06 -1.90
C LEU A 114 11.74 13.50 -2.98
N GLY A 115 11.36 13.61 -4.26
CA GLY A 115 12.17 13.18 -5.40
C GLY A 115 13.48 13.97 -5.51
N ASP A 116 13.40 15.29 -5.45
CA ASP A 116 14.58 16.17 -5.56
C ASP A 116 15.52 15.94 -4.37
N LEU A 117 14.97 15.84 -3.16
CA LEU A 117 15.74 15.49 -1.97
C LEU A 117 16.48 14.16 -2.14
N PHE A 118 15.83 13.16 -2.72
CA PHE A 118 16.43 11.85 -2.95
C PHE A 118 17.55 11.93 -3.99
N TYR A 119 17.38 12.72 -5.06
CA TYR A 119 18.45 12.96 -6.04
C TYR A 119 19.69 13.56 -5.38
N HIS A 120 19.54 14.68 -4.67
CA HIS A 120 20.65 15.35 -4.02
C HIS A 120 21.34 14.44 -3.01
N PHE A 121 20.56 13.66 -2.26
CA PHE A 121 21.10 12.68 -1.33
C PHE A 121 21.97 11.62 -2.04
N VAL A 122 21.50 11.05 -3.15
CA VAL A 122 22.26 10.03 -3.90
C VAL A 122 23.49 10.63 -4.55
N SER A 123 23.39 11.82 -5.14
CA SER A 123 24.51 12.53 -5.76
C SER A 123 25.61 12.84 -4.74
N ASP A 124 25.26 13.50 -3.63
CA ASP A 124 26.20 13.85 -2.56
C ASP A 124 26.86 12.61 -1.95
N TYR A 125 26.12 11.51 -1.82
CA TYR A 125 26.66 10.26 -1.31
C TYR A 125 27.69 9.65 -2.25
N ASN A 126 27.36 9.60 -3.55
CA ASN A 126 28.21 9.04 -4.60
C ASN A 126 29.50 9.84 -4.77
N ASP A 127 29.42 11.18 -4.70
CA ASP A 127 30.59 12.06 -4.77
C ASP A 127 31.54 11.86 -3.57
N ARG A 128 30.98 11.65 -2.36
CA ARG A 128 31.78 11.41 -1.15
C ARG A 128 32.34 9.99 -1.06
N HIS A 129 31.67 9.00 -1.66
CA HIS A 129 32.02 7.59 -1.56
C HIS A 129 32.10 6.92 -2.94
N PRO A 130 33.05 7.32 -3.80
CA PRO A 130 33.18 6.79 -5.16
C PRO A 130 33.49 5.28 -5.18
N GLY A 131 34.03 4.71 -4.10
CA GLY A 131 34.31 3.28 -3.99
C GLY A 131 33.09 2.39 -3.75
N THR A 132 31.98 2.92 -3.23
CA THR A 132 30.72 2.17 -3.05
C THR A 132 29.51 2.99 -3.46
N PRO A 133 29.36 3.31 -4.76
CA PRO A 133 28.26 4.14 -5.23
C PRO A 133 26.92 3.42 -5.07
N ILE A 134 25.86 4.20 -4.97
CA ILE A 134 24.48 3.76 -5.14
C ILE A 134 24.22 3.74 -6.64
N ASP A 135 23.94 2.56 -7.21
CA ASP A 135 23.62 2.44 -8.64
C ASP A 135 22.44 3.36 -8.99
N SER A 136 22.68 4.35 -9.85
CA SER A 136 21.69 5.31 -10.36
C SER A 136 21.21 4.96 -11.76
N VAL A 137 21.97 4.14 -12.49
CA VAL A 137 21.70 3.72 -13.87
C VAL A 137 21.56 2.19 -13.92
N THR A 138 20.56 1.71 -14.65
CA THR A 138 20.38 0.29 -14.91
C THR A 138 21.52 -0.22 -15.81
N ILE A 139 21.76 -1.53 -15.83
CA ILE A 139 22.78 -2.18 -16.67
C ILE A 139 22.61 -1.82 -18.16
N GLU A 140 21.38 -1.49 -18.58
CA GLU A 140 21.00 -1.14 -19.95
C GLU A 140 21.12 0.36 -20.28
N GLY A 141 21.62 1.18 -19.34
CA GLY A 141 21.79 2.63 -19.56
C GLY A 141 20.51 3.47 -19.39
N THR A 142 19.41 2.86 -18.95
CA THR A 142 18.15 3.56 -18.65
C THR A 142 18.13 4.16 -17.25
N PRO A 143 17.46 5.31 -17.03
CA PRO A 143 17.31 5.89 -15.71
C PRO A 143 16.53 4.95 -14.78
N THR A 144 17.07 4.70 -13.59
CA THR A 144 16.44 3.78 -12.64
C THR A 144 15.15 4.38 -12.09
N GLN A 145 14.09 3.57 -12.03
CA GLN A 145 12.83 3.97 -11.44
C GLN A 145 12.80 3.60 -9.95
N TRP A 146 12.31 4.52 -9.12
CA TRP A 146 12.25 4.37 -7.67
C TRP A 146 10.83 4.49 -7.16
N LEU A 147 10.51 3.60 -6.21
CA LEU A 147 9.28 3.62 -5.44
C LEU A 147 9.61 3.94 -3.98
N PHE A 148 8.93 4.94 -3.44
CA PHE A 148 9.08 5.35 -2.05
C PHE A 148 7.87 4.91 -1.23
N TYR A 149 8.12 4.22 -0.12
CA TYR A 149 7.07 3.90 0.83
C TYR A 149 7.55 4.04 2.27
N SER A 150 6.64 4.45 3.14
CA SER A 150 6.85 4.48 4.57
C SER A 150 6.09 3.34 5.23
N ASN A 151 6.65 2.80 6.32
CA ASN A 151 5.92 1.89 7.17
C ASN A 151 4.88 2.69 7.95
N GLY A 152 3.60 2.46 7.65
CA GLY A 152 2.49 2.96 8.43
C GLY A 152 2.28 2.12 9.69
N TYR A 153 1.14 2.37 10.34
CA TYR A 153 0.73 1.64 11.54
C TYR A 153 0.18 0.25 11.17
N TYR A 154 0.38 -0.74 12.05
CA TYR A 154 -0.11 -2.12 11.92
C TYR A 154 0.03 -2.73 10.51
N PHE A 155 1.25 -2.79 9.98
CA PHE A 155 1.59 -3.44 8.70
C PHE A 155 1.06 -2.75 7.43
N SER A 156 0.40 -1.60 7.53
CA SER A 156 0.05 -0.81 6.35
C SER A 156 1.28 -0.15 5.74
N LYS A 157 1.51 -0.34 4.43
CA LYS A 157 2.54 0.39 3.69
C LYS A 157 1.90 1.63 3.07
N ARG A 158 2.43 2.81 3.38
CA ARG A 158 1.99 4.05 2.76
C ARG A 158 2.94 4.40 1.62
N VAL A 159 2.40 4.46 0.42
CA VAL A 159 3.12 4.97 -0.75
C VAL A 159 3.31 6.47 -0.57
N LEU A 160 4.53 6.95 -0.81
CA LEU A 160 4.85 8.37 -0.76
C LEU A 160 4.84 8.92 -2.18
N ASP A 161 4.41 10.17 -2.31
CA ASP A 161 4.37 10.88 -3.58
C ASP A 161 5.70 11.63 -3.79
N PRO A 162 6.49 11.28 -4.83
CA PRO A 162 7.78 11.90 -5.09
C PRO A 162 7.72 13.40 -5.41
N TRP A 163 6.61 13.87 -6.00
CA TRP A 163 6.42 15.26 -6.44
C TRP A 163 5.73 16.13 -5.38
N LYS A 164 5.65 15.62 -4.15
CA LYS A 164 5.15 16.36 -3.01
C LYS A 164 6.28 16.62 -2.03
N ALA A 165 6.22 17.79 -1.42
CA ALA A 165 7.11 18.16 -0.33
C ALA A 165 7.11 17.12 0.82
N VAL A 166 8.23 17.05 1.54
CA VAL A 166 8.40 16.16 2.70
C VAL A 166 7.25 16.31 3.71
N PHE A 167 6.80 17.54 3.98
CA PHE A 167 5.68 17.80 4.88
C PHE A 167 4.33 17.27 4.37
N MET A 168 4.07 17.38 3.07
CA MET A 168 2.84 16.91 2.44
C MET A 168 2.74 15.38 2.48
N ASN A 169 3.89 14.71 2.45
CA ASN A 169 4.02 13.27 2.63
C ASN A 169 3.87 12.81 4.10
N GLN A 170 3.58 13.72 5.04
CA GLN A 170 3.47 13.47 6.48
C GLN A 170 4.73 12.85 7.09
N LEU A 171 5.90 13.11 6.50
CA LEU A 171 7.18 12.68 7.04
C LEU A 171 7.56 13.63 8.18
N LYS A 172 7.92 13.04 9.31
CA LYS A 172 8.36 13.73 10.54
C LYS A 172 9.81 13.37 10.87
N GLU A 173 10.36 14.03 11.87
CA GLU A 173 11.66 13.66 12.45
C GLU A 173 11.77 12.15 12.72
N ASN A 174 12.88 11.53 12.34
CA ASN A 174 13.18 10.10 12.44
C ASN A 174 12.26 9.16 11.64
N SER A 175 11.49 9.69 10.69
CA SER A 175 10.70 8.87 9.77
C SER A 175 11.61 8.06 8.86
N ILE A 176 11.25 6.80 8.60
CA ILE A 176 12.02 5.90 7.73
C ILE A 176 11.29 5.75 6.39
N VAL A 177 11.93 6.21 5.33
CA VAL A 177 11.51 6.05 3.94
C VAL A 177 12.24 4.87 3.35
N ILE A 178 11.50 3.90 2.82
CA ILE A 178 12.05 2.73 2.14
C ILE A 178 12.04 3.01 0.65
N CYS A 179 13.22 2.97 0.05
CA CYS A 179 13.43 3.23 -1.37
C CYS A 179 13.65 1.89 -2.07
N LYS A 180 12.72 1.52 -2.95
CA LYS A 180 12.82 0.30 -3.75
C LYS A 180 12.99 0.66 -5.22
N ARG A 181 13.99 0.06 -5.86
CA ARG A 181 14.15 0.14 -7.31
C ARG A 181 13.13 -0.75 -8.00
N ILE A 182 12.58 -0.26 -9.11
CA ILE A 182 11.81 -1.05 -10.06
C ILE A 182 12.77 -1.34 -11.22
N LEU A 183 12.90 -2.63 -11.55
CA LEU A 183 13.67 -3.14 -12.69
C LEU A 183 12.73 -3.43 -13.84
#